data_AF-A0A821Y670-F1
#
_entry.id   AF-A0A821Y670-F1
#
_cell.length_a   1.000
_cell.length_b   1.000
_cell.length_c   1.000
_cell.angle_alpha   90.00
_cell.angle_beta   90.00
_cell.angle_gamma   90.00
#
_symmetry.space_group_name_H-M   'P 1'
#
loop_
_entity.id
_entity.type
_entity.pdbx_description
1 polymer ?
#
loop_
_entity_poly.entity_id
_entity_poly.type
_entity_poly.pdbx_seq_one_letter_code
_entity_poly.pdbx_strand_id
1 'polypeptide(L)' 'EGVVVHDVKVPSNNVEEIMVSFTTVSGDHIPAVRGKPTALPTDQFPSVKTVQLVIAFIRTTDHNSPNHVTISIV' A
#
# COMPACT_ATOMS: atom_id res chain seq x y z
N GLU A 1 17.00 -7.73 -7.95
CA GLU A 1 16.24 -8.78 -7.22
C GLU A 1 14.92 -8.18 -6.74
N GLY A 2 13.90 -9.00 -6.49
CA GLY A 2 12.56 -8.53 -6.08
C GLY A 2 11.90 -9.50 -5.11
N VAL A 3 10.82 -9.04 -4.46
CA VAL A 3 10.13 -9.78 -3.39
C VAL A 3 8.64 -9.95 -3.70
N VAL A 4 8.05 -11.03 -3.20
CA VAL A 4 6.59 -11.19 -3.20
C VAL A 4 6.08 -10.46 -1.95
N VAL A 5 5.12 -9.55 -2.14
CA VAL A 5 4.51 -8.80 -1.04
C VAL A 5 3.19 -9.46 -0.71
N HIS A 6 3.03 -9.87 0.54
CA HIS A 6 1.85 -10.55 1.05
C HIS A 6 0.93 -9.61 1.85
N ASP A 7 1.50 -8.63 2.52
CA ASP A 7 0.73 -7.67 3.32
C ASP A 7 1.44 -6.31 3.38
N VAL A 8 0.63 -5.24 3.42
CA VAL A 8 1.11 -3.87 3.60
C VAL A 8 0.20 -3.22 4.62
N LYS A 9 0.80 -2.78 5.73
CA LYS A 9 0.11 -2.04 6.78
C LYS A 9 0.76 -0.69 6.94
N VAL A 10 -0.09 0.34 7.00
CA VAL A 10 0.31 1.74 7.18
C VAL A 10 -0.46 2.36 8.36
N PRO A 11 -0.30 1.86 9.61
CA PRO A 11 -0.99 2.45 10.75
C PRO A 11 -0.73 3.96 10.86
N SER A 12 -1.79 4.72 11.11
CA SER A 12 -1.76 6.17 11.29
C SER A 12 -2.98 6.61 12.10
N ASN A 13 -2.85 7.72 12.82
CA ASN A 13 -3.91 8.22 13.69
C ASN A 13 -5.07 8.87 12.95
N ASN A 14 -4.84 9.37 11.74
CA ASN A 14 -5.82 10.16 11.00
C ASN A 14 -5.96 9.79 9.52
N VAL A 15 -5.40 8.67 9.05
CA VAL A 15 -5.57 8.23 7.66
C VAL A 15 -6.74 7.25 7.56
N GLU A 16 -7.68 7.55 6.66
CA GLU A 16 -8.86 6.72 6.42
C GLU A 16 -8.66 5.76 5.23
N GLU A 17 -8.02 6.25 4.16
CA GLU A 17 -7.91 5.52 2.90
C GLU A 17 -6.53 5.76 2.26
N ILE A 18 -5.93 4.66 1.79
CA ILE A 18 -4.70 4.67 0.99
C ILE A 18 -4.90 3.90 -0.30
N MET A 19 -3.98 4.13 -1.23
CA MET A 19 -3.85 3.40 -2.48
C MET A 19 -2.42 2.86 -2.60
N VAL A 20 -2.26 1.61 -2.97
CA VAL A 20 -0.97 0.93 -3.13
C VAL A 20 -0.81 0.45 -4.56
N SER A 21 0.26 0.88 -5.21
CA SER A 21 0.62 0.43 -6.57
C SER A 21 1.90 -0.38 -6.54
N PHE A 22 1.98 -1.42 -7.37
CA PHE A 22 3.14 -2.30 -7.47
C PHE A 22 3.75 -2.25 -8.87
N THR A 23 5.09 -2.33 -8.93
CA THR A 23 5.83 -2.57 -10.17
C THR A 23 6.53 -3.91 -10.04
N THR A 24 6.29 -4.81 -11.00
CA THR A 24 6.92 -6.14 -11.05
C THR A 24 8.37 -6.05 -11.51
N VAL A 25 9.14 -7.13 -11.34
CA VAL A 25 10.48 -7.26 -11.92
C VAL A 25 10.51 -7.16 -13.45
N SER A 26 9.42 -7.47 -14.13
CA SER A 26 9.26 -7.33 -15.59
C SER A 26 8.91 -5.91 -16.02
N GLY A 27 8.66 -5.00 -15.08
CA GLY A 27 8.26 -3.62 -15.35
C GLY A 27 6.75 -3.42 -15.50
N ASP A 28 5.94 -4.45 -15.21
CA ASP A 28 4.48 -4.34 -15.27
C ASP A 28 3.96 -3.53 -14.09
N HIS A 29 3.07 -2.57 -14.38
CA HIS A 29 2.32 -1.83 -13.38
C HIS A 29 1.02 -2.57 -13.07
N ILE A 30 0.90 -3.06 -11.84
CA ILE A 30 -0.30 -3.75 -11.35
C ILE A 30 -1.36 -2.70 -10.98
N PRO A 31 -2.66 -2.94 -11.24
CA PRO A 31 -3.73 -2.06 -10.78
C PRO A 31 -3.60 -1.72 -9.28
N ALA A 32 -3.86 -0.47 -8.95
CA ALA A 32 -3.65 0.01 -7.60
C ALA A 32 -4.72 -0.54 -6.65
N VAL A 33 -4.27 -1.03 -5.49
CA VAL A 33 -5.13 -1.58 -4.44
C VAL A 33 -5.53 -0.45 -3.49
N ARG A 34 -6.83 -0.22 -3.32
CA ARG A 34 -7.36 0.80 -2.39
C ARG A 34 -7.99 0.16 -1.17
N GLY A 35 -7.86 0.83 -0.03
CA GLY A 35 -8.52 0.40 1.19
C GLY A 35 -8.03 1.13 2.43
N LYS A 36 -8.41 0.59 3.59
CA LYS A 36 -7.98 1.12 4.88
C LYS A 36 -6.49 0.83 5.10
N PRO A 37 -5.74 1.72 5.77
CA PRO A 37 -4.30 1.58 5.93
C PRO A 37 -3.86 0.28 6.62
N THR A 38 -4.69 -0.31 7.47
CA THR A 38 -4.39 -1.55 8.21
C THR A 38 -5.22 -2.75 7.75
N ALA A 39 -6.01 -2.60 6.69
CA ALA A 39 -6.93 -3.62 6.18
C ALA A 39 -7.10 -3.47 4.66
N LEU A 40 -5.99 -3.52 3.93
CA LEU A 40 -5.99 -3.58 2.48
C LEU A 40 -6.53 -4.95 2.00
N PRO A 41 -7.22 -5.02 0.84
CA PRO A 41 -7.64 -6.28 0.26
C PRO A 41 -6.42 -7.01 -0.34
N THR A 42 -5.80 -7.88 0.48
CA THR A 42 -4.57 -8.62 0.13
C THR A 42 -4.76 -9.65 -0.98
N ASP A 43 -6.01 -10.04 -1.26
CA ASP A 43 -6.37 -10.88 -2.41
C ASP A 43 -6.08 -10.23 -3.76
N GLN A 44 -5.90 -8.90 -3.78
CA GLN A 44 -5.56 -8.13 -4.99
C GLN A 44 -4.05 -7.91 -5.16
N PHE A 45 -3.22 -8.45 -4.26
CA PHE A 45 -1.77 -8.26 -4.30
C PHE A 45 -1.15 -9.19 -5.37
N PRO A 46 -0.04 -8.76 -6.01
CA PRO A 46 0.62 -9.57 -7.01
C PRO A 46 1.21 -10.85 -6.40
N SER A 47 0.99 -11.99 -7.05
CA SER A 47 1.62 -13.27 -6.69
C SER A 47 3.04 -13.45 -7.25
N VAL A 48 3.61 -12.37 -7.81
CA VAL A 48 4.92 -12.36 -8.48
C VAL A 48 5.86 -11.36 -7.82
N LYS A 49 7.16 -11.46 -8.14
CA LYS A 49 8.17 -10.57 -7.57
C LYS A 49 7.97 -9.12 -8.01
N THR A 50 7.99 -8.22 -7.04
CA THR A 50 7.91 -6.77 -7.19
C THR A 50 9.25 -6.13 -6.84
N VAL A 51 9.53 -4.99 -7.47
CA VAL A 51 10.75 -4.19 -7.24
C VAL A 51 10.43 -2.82 -6.65
N GLN A 52 9.19 -2.37 -6.77
CA GLN A 52 8.75 -1.09 -6.26
C GLN A 52 7.30 -1.18 -5.79
N LEU A 53 7.04 -0.45 -4.71
CA LEU A 53 5.73 -0.23 -4.15
C LEU A 53 5.57 1.27 -3.88
N VAL A 54 4.41 1.83 -4.24
CA VAL A 54 4.08 3.24 -4.01
C VAL A 54 2.81 3.32 -3.20
N ILE A 55 2.85 4.01 -2.05
CA ILE A 55 1.71 4.26 -1.18
C ILE A 55 1.28 5.71 -1.38
N ALA A 56 0.03 5.92 -1.77
CA ALA A 56 -0.60 7.23 -1.84
C ALA A 56 -1.66 7.37 -0.74
N PHE A 57 -1.60 8.45 0.03
CA PHE A 57 -2.62 8.82 1.00
C PHE A 57 -3.77 9.52 0.29
N ILE A 58 -4.96 8.90 0.30
CA ILE A 58 -6.12 9.39 -0.46
C ILE A 58 -7.00 10.28 0.40
N ARG A 59 -7.24 9.87 1.66
CA ARG A 59 -8.15 10.56 2.56
C ARG A 59 -7.69 10.46 4.01
N THR A 60 -7.77 11.58 4.71
CA THR A 60 -7.62 11.66 6.17
C THR A 60 -8.96 11.94 6.83
N THR A 61 -9.12 11.45 8.05
CA THR A 61 -10.37 11.58 8.83
C THR A 61 -10.59 12.99 9.34
N ASP A 62 -9.55 13.81 9.42
CA ASP A 62 -9.55 15.15 10.00
C ASP A 62 -9.15 16.25 9.01
N HIS A 63 -9.01 15.90 7.72
CA HIS A 63 -8.55 16.80 6.65
C HIS A 63 -7.15 17.43 6.84
N ASN A 64 -6.39 16.96 7.84
CA ASN A 64 -4.99 17.35 8.01
C ASN A 64 -4.07 16.36 7.30
N SER A 65 -2.78 16.71 7.21
CA SER A 65 -1.74 15.80 6.74
C SER A 65 -1.67 14.52 7.60
N PRO A 66 -1.26 13.37 7.03
CA PRO A 66 -1.07 12.14 7.78
C PRO A 66 -0.18 12.30 9.01
N ASN A 67 -0.56 11.66 10.11
CA ASN A 67 0.08 11.79 11.42
C ASN A 67 0.39 10.40 12.02
N HIS A 68 1.56 10.26 12.67
CA HIS A 68 2.06 9.02 13.28
C HIS A 68 2.02 7.83 12.30
N VAL A 69 2.57 8.03 11.10
CA VAL A 69 2.61 6.99 10.05
C VAL A 69 3.72 5.98 10.36
N THR A 70 3.35 4.71 10.46
CA THR A 70 4.29 3.58 10.49
C THR A 70 4.06 2.72 9.26
N ILE A 71 5.10 2.10 8.70
CA ILE A 71 4.99 1.21 7.54
C ILE A 71 5.49 -0.18 7.93
N SER A 72 4.72 -1.20 7.57
CA SER A 72 5.09 -2.61 7.71
C SER A 72 4.76 -3.34 6.41
N ILE A 73 5.73 -4.09 5.90
CA ILE A 73 5.63 -4.86 4.66
C ILE A 73 6.04 -6.28 4.99
N VAL A 74 5.20 -7.25 4.62
CA VAL A 74 5.42 -8.70 4.81
C VAL A 74 5.45 -9.38 3.46
#